data_AF-A0A9R1J6E8-F1
#
_entry.id   AF-A0A9R1J6E8-F1
#
_cell.length_a   1.000
_cell.length_b   1.000
_cell.length_c   1.000
_cell.angle_alpha   90.00
_cell.angle_beta   90.00
_cell.angle_gamma   90.00
#
_symmetry.space_group_name_H-M   'P 1'
#
loop_
_entity.id
_entity.type
_entity.pdbx_description
1 polymer ?
#
loop_
_entity_poly.entity_id
_entity_poly.type
_entity_poly.pdbx_seq_one_letter_code
_entity_poly.pdbx_strand_id
1 'polypeptide(L)'
;MGGSSNTTTTTSGGGGAAGKDKDRDRGRGSAVSFTEGEKVLAYHGPLLYEAKVQKTENREDEWRYFVHYLGWNKNWDEWVASDRLLKLTEENVRKQLELKNQSGDKSVRTGGRSAQHNPKGSNADAKADKEDTKGLVKGKKRKNQLGVEEKERRSSESLLMSQFPVTLKKQLVDDWEFVTQLGKLVKLPRSPTVDDILTKYLEYRVKKDNKISDSCAEVTKGLRCYFDKALPAMLLYKKEQKQYKEEIKGDVSPSTVYGAEHLLRLFVKLPELLSSVNMEEDALNKLQQKLLDILKFLQKNQVHFFLSAYDGDSKGADGAKGK
;
A
#
# COMPACT_ATOMS: atom_id res chain seq x y z
N MET A 1 -27.89 -73.72 -33.93
CA MET A 1 -26.81 -73.89 -34.93
C MET A 1 -27.18 -73.06 -36.15
N GLY A 2 -26.22 -72.24 -36.65
CA GLY A 2 -26.32 -71.40 -37.86
C GLY A 2 -27.18 -70.14 -37.67
N GLY A 3 -26.69 -68.90 -37.69
CA GLY A 3 -25.48 -68.35 -38.29
C GLY A 3 -25.75 -67.96 -39.74
N SER A 4 -25.94 -66.65 -40.02
CA SER A 4 -25.48 -65.97 -41.25
C SER A 4 -26.09 -64.56 -41.45
N SER A 5 -25.18 -63.61 -41.66
CA SER A 5 -25.13 -62.65 -42.77
C SER A 5 -26.07 -61.43 -42.84
N ASN A 6 -25.42 -60.26 -42.73
CA ASN A 6 -25.54 -59.01 -43.52
C ASN A 6 -26.72 -58.88 -44.51
N THR A 7 -27.34 -57.69 -44.56
CA THR A 7 -27.14 -56.66 -45.63
C THR A 7 -28.21 -55.54 -45.64
N THR A 8 -27.77 -54.34 -46.05
CA THR A 8 -28.49 -53.29 -46.82
C THR A 8 -29.41 -52.24 -46.12
N THR A 9 -28.84 -51.04 -45.97
CA THR A 9 -29.20 -49.72 -46.56
C THR A 9 -30.63 -49.12 -46.47
N THR A 10 -30.64 -47.77 -46.32
CA THR A 10 -31.67 -46.74 -46.62
C THR A 10 -32.71 -46.44 -45.54
N THR A 11 -33.22 -45.23 -45.27
CA THR A 11 -32.86 -43.80 -45.45
C THR A 11 -33.92 -43.04 -44.60
N SER A 12 -33.60 -41.81 -44.18
CA SER A 12 -34.50 -40.72 -43.74
C SER A 12 -35.21 -40.77 -42.37
N GLY A 13 -34.96 -39.72 -41.58
CA GLY A 13 -36.02 -38.80 -41.16
C GLY A 13 -36.39 -38.76 -39.68
N GLY A 14 -35.76 -37.83 -38.94
CA GLY A 14 -36.50 -36.92 -38.05
C GLY A 14 -36.64 -37.29 -36.56
N GLY A 15 -36.00 -36.48 -35.71
CA GLY A 15 -36.67 -35.89 -34.55
C GLY A 15 -36.44 -36.53 -33.17
N GLY A 16 -35.78 -35.77 -32.29
CA GLY A 16 -36.26 -35.58 -30.91
C GLY A 16 -35.55 -36.34 -29.78
N ALA A 17 -35.03 -35.54 -28.85
CA ALA A 17 -34.88 -35.81 -27.41
C ALA A 17 -33.81 -36.82 -26.96
N ALA A 18 -32.56 -36.35 -26.88
CA ALA A 18 -31.58 -36.88 -25.94
C ALA A 18 -31.79 -36.22 -24.56
N GLY A 19 -32.19 -37.01 -23.58
CA GLY A 19 -32.26 -36.59 -22.19
C GLY A 19 -32.00 -37.78 -21.28
N LYS A 20 -30.75 -37.98 -20.88
CA LYS A 20 -30.38 -38.69 -19.65
C LYS A 20 -28.96 -38.37 -19.21
N ASP A 21 -28.91 -37.83 -18.00
CA ASP A 21 -27.86 -37.95 -16.98
C ASP A 21 -26.43 -37.54 -17.33
N LYS A 22 -25.97 -36.48 -16.67
CA LYS A 22 -25.18 -36.67 -15.44
C LYS A 22 -24.91 -35.33 -14.74
N ASP A 23 -25.48 -35.23 -13.55
CA ASP A 23 -25.01 -34.37 -12.46
C ASP A 23 -23.48 -34.33 -12.42
N ARG A 24 -22.95 -33.13 -12.59
CA ARG A 24 -21.64 -32.73 -12.08
C ARG A 24 -21.80 -31.36 -11.43
N ASP A 25 -22.58 -31.33 -10.36
CA ASP A 25 -22.42 -30.28 -9.36
C ASP A 25 -21.09 -30.52 -8.64
N ARG A 26 -20.05 -29.84 -9.15
CA ARG A 26 -18.81 -29.62 -8.40
C ARG A 26 -18.93 -28.24 -7.80
N GLY A 27 -19.13 -28.21 -6.49
CA GLY A 27 -19.16 -27.01 -5.68
C GLY A 27 -18.05 -26.03 -6.04
N ARG A 28 -18.41 -25.01 -6.80
CA ARG A 28 -17.70 -23.74 -6.83
C ARG A 28 -18.25 -22.97 -5.64
N GLY A 29 -17.47 -22.90 -4.56
CA GLY A 29 -17.83 -22.12 -3.37
C GLY A 29 -18.34 -20.75 -3.83
N SER A 30 -19.56 -20.41 -3.42
CA SER A 30 -20.19 -19.13 -3.70
C SER A 30 -19.20 -18.02 -3.38
N ALA A 31 -18.67 -17.38 -4.43
CA ALA A 31 -17.87 -16.19 -4.27
C ALA A 31 -18.78 -15.15 -3.62
N VAL A 32 -18.52 -14.85 -2.34
CA VAL A 32 -19.30 -13.88 -1.59
C VAL A 32 -19.21 -12.56 -2.33
N SER A 33 -20.32 -12.14 -2.95
CA SER A 33 -20.40 -10.86 -3.61
C SER A 33 -20.70 -9.76 -2.61
N PHE A 34 -20.07 -8.60 -2.81
CA PHE A 34 -20.30 -7.38 -2.02
C PHE A 34 -20.96 -6.32 -2.90
N THR A 35 -21.68 -5.39 -2.29
CA THR A 35 -22.42 -4.34 -2.99
C THR A 35 -21.84 -2.96 -2.72
N GLU A 36 -22.03 -2.01 -3.65
CA GLU A 36 -21.62 -0.62 -3.44
C GLU A 36 -22.33 -0.04 -2.21
N GLY A 37 -21.57 0.61 -1.33
CA GLY A 37 -22.03 1.15 -0.08
C GLY A 37 -21.94 0.20 1.11
N GLU A 38 -21.71 -1.10 0.90
CA GLU A 38 -21.62 -2.11 1.95
C GLU A 38 -20.41 -1.88 2.86
N LYS A 39 -20.61 -2.01 4.18
CA LYS A 39 -19.52 -2.03 5.16
C LYS A 39 -18.95 -3.43 5.27
N VAL A 40 -17.64 -3.54 5.14
CA VAL A 40 -16.90 -4.80 5.09
C VAL A 40 -15.65 -4.73 5.97
N LEU A 41 -15.05 -5.88 6.25
CA LEU A 41 -13.71 -5.99 6.81
C LEU A 41 -12.75 -6.32 5.67
N ALA A 42 -11.79 -5.43 5.41
CA ALA A 42 -10.83 -5.57 4.34
C ALA A 42 -9.43 -5.87 4.89
N TYR A 43 -8.79 -6.89 4.34
CA TYR A 43 -7.38 -7.17 4.63
C TYR A 43 -6.51 -6.04 4.10
N HIS A 44 -5.61 -5.52 4.94
CA HIS A 44 -4.49 -4.68 4.52
C HIS A 44 -3.22 -5.18 5.23
N GLY A 45 -2.33 -5.83 4.47
CA GLY A 45 -1.27 -6.64 5.05
C GLY A 45 -1.84 -7.83 5.85
N PRO A 46 -1.33 -8.16 7.04
CA PRO A 46 -1.79 -9.30 7.83
C PRO A 46 -3.04 -9.01 8.68
N LEU A 47 -3.53 -7.77 8.70
CA LEU A 47 -4.61 -7.31 9.57
C LEU A 47 -5.88 -7.00 8.78
N LEU A 48 -7.01 -7.00 9.49
CA LEU A 48 -8.32 -6.63 8.97
C LEU A 48 -8.69 -5.22 9.47
N TYR A 49 -9.22 -4.40 8.58
CA TYR A 49 -9.69 -3.05 8.87
C TYR A 49 -11.11 -2.84 8.37
N GLU A 50 -11.88 -2.02 9.06
CA GLU A 50 -13.20 -1.63 8.56
C GLU A 50 -13.05 -0.80 7.28
N ALA A 51 -13.83 -1.16 6.26
CA ALA A 51 -13.86 -0.47 4.99
C ALA A 51 -15.29 -0.37 4.45
N LYS A 52 -15.47 0.49 3.46
CA LYS A 52 -16.71 0.64 2.70
C LYS A 52 -16.42 0.36 1.23
N VAL A 53 -17.22 -0.50 0.61
CA VAL A 53 -17.17 -0.72 -0.83
C VAL A 53 -17.69 0.54 -1.52
N GLN A 54 -16.86 1.18 -2.32
CA GLN A 54 -17.24 2.36 -3.10
C GLN A 54 -17.68 2.00 -4.51
N LYS A 55 -17.03 1.01 -5.15
CA LYS A 55 -17.37 0.54 -6.50
C LYS A 55 -17.22 -0.96 -6.63
N THR A 56 -18.01 -1.55 -7.52
CA THR A 56 -17.85 -2.97 -7.90
C THR A 56 -17.60 -3.09 -9.41
N GLU A 57 -16.72 -4.00 -9.78
CA GLU A 57 -16.41 -4.30 -11.19
C GLU A 57 -16.26 -5.81 -11.34
N ASN A 58 -16.87 -6.39 -12.39
CA ASN A 58 -16.66 -7.79 -12.76
C ASN A 58 -15.91 -7.82 -14.09
N ARG A 59 -14.69 -8.36 -14.09
CA ARG A 59 -13.89 -8.59 -15.29
C ARG A 59 -13.60 -10.08 -15.41
N GLU A 60 -13.96 -10.69 -16.53
CA GLU A 60 -13.56 -12.07 -16.85
C GLU A 60 -13.90 -13.09 -15.73
N ASP A 61 -15.09 -12.98 -15.13
CA ASP A 61 -15.55 -13.78 -13.97
C ASP A 61 -14.81 -13.53 -12.64
N GLU A 62 -13.96 -12.51 -12.56
CA GLU A 62 -13.34 -12.04 -11.32
C GLU A 62 -13.96 -10.73 -10.83
N TRP A 63 -14.56 -10.77 -9.63
CA TRP A 63 -15.05 -9.59 -8.94
C TRP A 63 -13.90 -8.79 -8.30
N ARG A 64 -13.87 -7.50 -8.60
CA ARG A 64 -13.02 -6.50 -7.95
C ARG A 64 -13.87 -5.43 -7.29
N TYR A 65 -13.38 -4.95 -6.16
CA TYR A 65 -14.06 -3.99 -5.30
C TYR A 65 -13.13 -2.83 -5.03
N PHE A 66 -13.58 -1.61 -5.33
CA PHE A 66 -12.87 -0.40 -4.93
C PHE A 66 -13.29 -0.07 -3.50
N VAL A 67 -12.35 -0.14 -2.55
CA VAL A 67 -12.66 0.01 -1.12
C VAL A 67 -12.03 1.26 -0.53
N HIS A 68 -12.76 1.88 0.40
CA HIS A 68 -12.27 2.97 1.24
C HIS A 68 -12.19 2.52 2.68
N TYR A 69 -10.98 2.55 3.25
CA TYR A 69 -10.76 2.21 4.65
C TYR A 69 -11.32 3.30 5.57
N LEU A 70 -12.17 2.92 6.53
CA LEU A 70 -12.83 3.88 7.40
C LEU A 70 -11.81 4.57 8.31
N GLY A 71 -11.82 5.90 8.30
CA GLY A 71 -10.87 6.73 9.05
C GLY A 71 -9.52 6.94 8.37
N TRP A 72 -9.31 6.37 7.18
CA TRP A 72 -8.07 6.53 6.41
C TRP A 72 -8.24 7.59 5.33
N ASN A 73 -7.13 8.08 4.77
CA ASN A 73 -7.16 9.04 3.66
C ASN A 73 -7.57 8.34 2.36
N LYS A 74 -8.32 9.02 1.48
CA LYS A 74 -8.74 8.52 0.15
C LYS A 74 -7.59 8.04 -0.74
N ASN A 75 -6.37 8.53 -0.52
CA ASN A 75 -5.18 8.05 -1.24
C ASN A 75 -4.84 6.58 -0.96
N TRP A 76 -5.52 5.96 -0.01
CA TRP A 76 -5.41 4.55 0.35
C TRP A 76 -6.51 3.69 -0.23
N ASP A 77 -7.44 4.31 -0.95
CA ASP A 77 -8.50 3.60 -1.63
C ASP A 77 -7.87 2.76 -2.74
N GLU A 78 -8.21 1.48 -2.78
CA GLU A 78 -7.60 0.52 -3.70
C GLU A 78 -8.64 -0.45 -4.27
N TRP A 79 -8.35 -0.99 -5.45
CA TRP A 79 -9.08 -2.11 -6.02
C TRP A 79 -8.55 -3.41 -5.42
N VAL A 80 -9.43 -4.18 -4.78
CA VAL A 80 -9.12 -5.47 -4.17
C VAL A 80 -9.99 -6.58 -4.72
N ALA A 81 -9.47 -7.81 -4.71
CA ALA A 81 -10.25 -8.99 -5.06
C ALA A 81 -11.14 -9.44 -3.89
N SER A 82 -12.12 -10.30 -4.19
CA SER A 82 -13.11 -10.78 -3.23
C SER A 82 -12.51 -11.49 -2.00
N ASP A 83 -11.35 -12.12 -2.13
CA ASP A 83 -10.65 -12.86 -1.08
C ASP A 83 -10.06 -11.96 0.01
N ARG A 84 -9.81 -10.68 -0.31
CA ARG A 84 -9.36 -9.66 0.65
C ARG A 84 -10.51 -9.07 1.47
N LEU A 85 -11.76 -9.42 1.18
CA LEU A 85 -12.94 -8.87 1.85
C LEU A 85 -13.69 -9.92 2.65
N LEU A 86 -14.15 -9.52 3.82
CA LEU A 86 -15.00 -10.30 4.69
C LEU A 86 -16.24 -9.49 5.03
N LYS A 87 -17.39 -10.16 5.15
CA LYS A 87 -18.62 -9.52 5.63
C LYS A 87 -18.44 -9.08 7.08
N LEU A 88 -19.10 -7.98 7.46
CA LEU A 88 -19.12 -7.49 8.83
C LEU A 88 -20.04 -8.38 9.70
N THR A 89 -19.57 -9.59 10.00
CA THR A 89 -20.23 -10.55 10.90
C THR A 89 -19.49 -10.61 12.23
N GLU A 90 -20.16 -11.05 13.31
CA GLU A 90 -19.52 -11.20 14.62
C GLU A 90 -18.27 -12.11 14.58
N GLU A 91 -18.31 -13.18 13.79
CA GLU A 91 -17.17 -14.08 13.57
C GLU A 91 -15.97 -13.36 12.96
N ASN A 92 -16.18 -12.57 11.91
CA ASN A 92 -15.10 -11.85 11.24
C ASN A 92 -14.55 -10.69 12.10
N VAL A 93 -15.38 -10.08 12.94
CA VAL A 93 -14.94 -9.09 13.95
C VAL A 93 -14.07 -9.76 15.02
N ARG A 94 -14.42 -10.96 15.49
CA ARG A 94 -13.54 -11.74 16.39
C ARG A 94 -12.20 -12.06 15.73
N LYS A 95 -12.22 -12.47 14.45
CA LYS A 95 -11.00 -12.72 13.67
C LYS A 95 -10.12 -11.46 13.55
N GLN A 96 -10.71 -10.29 13.34
CA GLN A 96 -9.98 -9.03 13.34
C GLN A 96 -9.27 -8.79 14.68
N LEU A 97 -9.96 -9.00 15.80
CA LEU A 97 -9.39 -8.83 17.14
C LEU A 97 -8.27 -9.83 17.43
N GLU A 98 -8.44 -11.10 17.03
CA GLU A 98 -7.41 -12.14 17.18
C GLU A 98 -6.15 -11.82 16.38
N LEU A 99 -6.30 -11.43 15.10
CA LEU A 99 -5.17 -11.03 14.26
C LEU A 99 -4.42 -9.84 14.84
N LYS A 100 -5.16 -8.86 15.40
CA LYS A 100 -4.58 -7.69 16.06
C LYS A 100 -3.78 -8.09 17.29
N ASN A 101 -4.32 -8.96 18.16
CA ASN A 101 -3.65 -9.42 19.36
C ASN A 101 -2.39 -10.26 19.07
N GLN A 102 -2.45 -11.16 18.08
CA GLN A 102 -1.30 -11.97 17.68
C GLN A 102 -0.16 -11.15 17.06
N SER A 103 -0.46 -9.98 16.49
CA SER A 103 0.55 -9.10 15.90
C SER A 103 1.40 -8.34 16.92
N GLY A 104 0.93 -8.21 18.16
CA GLY A 104 1.69 -7.62 19.27
C GLY A 104 2.75 -8.54 19.88
N ASP A 105 2.61 -9.86 19.73
CA ASP A 105 3.38 -10.85 20.53
C ASP A 105 4.50 -11.56 19.74
N LYS A 106 4.56 -11.38 18.41
CA LYS A 106 5.51 -12.10 17.53
C LYS A 106 6.87 -11.41 17.31
N SER A 107 7.22 -10.39 18.08
CA SER A 107 8.53 -9.72 17.99
C SER A 107 9.70 -10.52 18.59
N VAL A 108 9.47 -11.65 19.26
CA VAL A 108 10.53 -12.31 20.05
C VAL A 108 11.08 -13.59 19.44
N ARG A 109 10.47 -14.21 18.44
CA ARG A 109 10.95 -15.52 17.94
C ARG A 109 10.78 -15.71 16.45
N THR A 110 11.79 -15.33 15.66
CA THR A 110 12.38 -16.16 14.58
C THR A 110 13.46 -15.37 13.82
N GLY A 111 14.67 -15.37 14.38
CA GLY A 111 15.89 -15.30 13.57
C GLY A 111 16.31 -16.72 13.21
N GLY A 112 16.53 -17.00 11.92
CA GLY A 112 17.20 -18.24 11.51
C GLY A 112 16.83 -18.83 10.15
N ARG A 113 17.55 -18.38 9.11
CA ARG A 113 18.16 -19.15 8.00
C ARG A 113 17.34 -20.16 7.16
N SER A 114 17.28 -19.89 5.85
CA SER A 114 17.66 -20.79 4.71
C SER A 114 17.23 -20.10 3.40
N ALA A 115 18.10 -19.67 2.49
CA ALA A 115 19.00 -20.41 1.60
C ALA A 115 18.28 -21.40 0.65
N GLN A 116 17.93 -20.88 -0.54
CA GLN A 116 18.25 -21.44 -1.86
C GLN A 116 17.63 -22.79 -2.27
N HIS A 117 16.70 -22.75 -3.23
CA HIS A 117 16.70 -23.69 -4.36
C HIS A 117 16.02 -23.08 -5.59
N ASN A 118 16.78 -22.98 -6.67
CA ASN A 118 16.34 -22.77 -8.04
C ASN A 118 16.49 -24.12 -8.75
N PRO A 119 15.67 -24.46 -9.76
CA PRO A 119 16.28 -25.09 -10.92
C PRO A 119 15.82 -24.49 -12.25
N LYS A 120 16.83 -24.33 -13.11
CA LYS A 120 16.77 -24.11 -14.56
C LYS A 120 16.12 -25.30 -15.29
N GLY A 121 15.44 -25.00 -16.39
CA GLY A 121 15.14 -25.93 -17.49
C GLY A 121 15.05 -25.16 -18.80
N SER A 122 15.83 -25.60 -19.79
CA SER A 122 16.24 -24.90 -21.02
C SER A 122 15.36 -25.18 -22.26
N ASN A 123 15.31 -24.17 -23.14
CA ASN A 123 15.20 -24.14 -24.63
C ASN A 123 14.75 -25.38 -25.43
N ALA A 124 13.85 -25.15 -26.40
CA ALA A 124 14.06 -25.47 -27.82
C ALA A 124 12.99 -24.81 -28.74
N ASP A 125 13.41 -24.56 -29.97
CA ASP A 125 12.93 -23.66 -31.02
C ASP A 125 11.62 -23.96 -31.80
N ALA A 126 11.20 -22.90 -32.51
CA ALA A 126 10.84 -22.85 -33.95
C ALA A 126 9.37 -22.58 -34.33
N LYS A 127 9.10 -21.39 -34.89
CA LYS A 127 8.84 -21.18 -36.34
C LYS A 127 8.42 -19.74 -36.71
N ALA A 128 8.96 -19.29 -37.85
CA ALA A 128 8.59 -18.13 -38.69
C ALA A 128 7.10 -18.17 -39.13
N ASP A 129 6.42 -17.14 -39.68
CA ASP A 129 6.83 -16.15 -40.68
C ASP A 129 5.73 -15.06 -40.86
N LYS A 130 6.15 -13.86 -41.30
CA LYS A 130 5.55 -12.81 -42.17
C LYS A 130 4.18 -12.10 -42.01
N GLU A 131 4.33 -10.76 -41.90
CA GLU A 131 3.84 -9.62 -42.72
C GLU A 131 2.34 -9.24 -42.88
N ASP A 132 2.06 -8.01 -42.42
CA ASP A 132 1.47 -6.84 -43.09
C ASP A 132 0.14 -6.91 -43.87
N THR A 133 -0.82 -6.07 -43.44
CA THR A 133 -1.50 -5.11 -44.35
C THR A 133 -2.28 -4.01 -43.60
N LYS A 134 -2.20 -2.80 -44.18
CA LYS A 134 -2.74 -1.50 -43.73
C LYS A 134 -4.23 -1.32 -44.03
N GLY A 135 -4.91 -0.42 -43.28
CA GLY A 135 -5.70 0.67 -43.89
C GLY A 135 -7.09 1.00 -43.32
N LEU A 136 -7.20 2.21 -42.72
CA LEU A 136 -8.26 3.26 -42.85
C LEU A 136 -9.72 2.89 -42.46
N VAL A 137 -10.53 3.65 -41.69
CA VAL A 137 -10.98 5.05 -41.88
C VAL A 137 -11.61 5.63 -40.57
N LYS A 138 -11.06 6.77 -40.13
CA LYS A 138 -11.67 8.06 -39.69
C LYS A 138 -13.19 8.15 -39.34
N GLY A 139 -13.50 8.64 -38.13
CA GLY A 139 -14.79 9.24 -37.77
C GLY A 139 -14.71 10.10 -36.50
N LYS A 140 -14.74 11.42 -36.64
CA LYS A 140 -14.44 12.44 -35.61
C LYS A 140 -15.71 13.26 -35.32
N LYS A 141 -16.20 13.35 -34.08
CA LYS A 141 -16.96 14.53 -33.62
C LYS A 141 -16.82 14.79 -32.11
N ARG A 142 -16.44 16.03 -31.84
CA ARG A 142 -15.94 16.68 -30.60
C ARG A 142 -16.96 16.76 -29.46
N LYS A 143 -16.54 16.54 -28.20
CA LYS A 143 -16.92 17.36 -27.03
C LYS A 143 -15.96 17.08 -25.85
N ASN A 144 -15.67 18.12 -25.06
CA ASN A 144 -14.88 18.19 -23.81
C ASN A 144 -13.35 18.36 -23.90
N GLN A 145 -12.92 19.56 -24.29
CA GLN A 145 -11.61 20.11 -23.90
C GLN A 145 -11.73 20.83 -22.54
N LEU A 146 -11.95 20.10 -21.46
CA LEU A 146 -11.77 20.59 -20.08
C LEU A 146 -11.32 19.48 -19.10
N GLY A 147 -11.22 18.22 -19.56
CA GLY A 147 -10.92 17.06 -18.69
C GLY A 147 -9.55 16.41 -18.89
N VAL A 148 -8.70 16.93 -19.78
CA VAL A 148 -7.39 16.34 -20.07
C VAL A 148 -6.35 16.79 -19.04
N GLU A 149 -6.32 18.09 -18.70
CA GLU A 149 -5.37 18.61 -17.70
C GLU A 149 -5.58 18.00 -16.31
N GLU A 150 -6.83 17.74 -15.90
CA GLU A 150 -7.14 17.15 -14.58
C GLU A 150 -6.88 15.63 -14.52
N LYS A 151 -6.78 14.98 -15.68
CA LYS A 151 -6.51 13.53 -15.79
C LYS A 151 -5.01 13.26 -15.93
N GLU A 152 -4.28 14.16 -16.56
CA GLU A 152 -2.83 14.10 -16.75
C GLU A 152 -2.07 14.57 -15.49
N ARG A 153 -2.57 15.60 -14.79
CA ARG A 153 -2.06 15.97 -13.44
C ARG A 153 -2.21 14.85 -12.40
N ARG A 154 -3.24 14.01 -12.56
CA ARG A 154 -3.47 12.79 -11.74
C ARG A 154 -2.49 11.65 -12.05
N SER A 155 -1.86 11.65 -13.22
CA SER A 155 -0.93 10.60 -13.66
C SER A 155 0.38 10.63 -12.86
N SER A 156 0.93 11.84 -12.70
CA SER A 156 2.19 12.06 -11.96
C SER A 156 2.00 12.13 -10.44
N GLU A 157 0.78 12.40 -9.96
CA GLU A 157 0.39 12.42 -8.54
C GLU A 157 0.55 11.07 -7.84
N SER A 158 0.53 9.97 -8.58
CA SER A 158 0.46 8.62 -8.01
C SER A 158 1.83 7.94 -7.88
N LEU A 159 2.94 8.44 -8.44
CA LEU A 159 4.17 7.63 -8.46
C LEU A 159 4.68 7.31 -7.04
N LEU A 160 4.65 8.30 -6.15
CA LEU A 160 5.03 8.13 -4.75
C LEU A 160 4.05 7.23 -3.99
N MET A 161 2.75 7.34 -4.25
CA MET A 161 1.69 6.59 -3.54
C MET A 161 1.52 5.16 -4.05
N SER A 162 1.58 4.96 -5.37
CA SER A 162 1.54 3.65 -6.03
C SER A 162 2.75 2.81 -5.68
N GLN A 163 3.94 3.40 -5.56
CA GLN A 163 5.16 2.70 -5.13
C GLN A 163 5.40 2.74 -3.62
N PHE A 164 4.42 3.22 -2.83
CA PHE A 164 4.60 3.33 -1.39
C PHE A 164 4.67 1.94 -0.75
N PRO A 165 5.75 1.60 -0.03
CA PRO A 165 5.92 0.25 0.49
C PRO A 165 4.84 -0.18 1.49
N VAL A 166 4.28 -1.38 1.30
CA VAL A 166 3.17 -1.91 2.12
C VAL A 166 3.54 -2.03 3.61
N THR A 167 4.80 -2.31 3.94
CA THR A 167 5.23 -2.40 5.35
C THR A 167 5.26 -1.03 6.04
N LEU A 168 5.61 0.02 5.30
CA LEU A 168 5.52 1.40 5.78
C LEU A 168 4.06 1.89 5.79
N LYS A 169 3.23 1.36 4.87
CA LYS A 169 1.80 1.60 4.89
C LYS A 169 1.19 1.11 6.21
N LYS A 170 1.47 -0.13 6.59
CA LYS A 170 1.08 -0.69 7.88
C LYS A 170 1.59 0.16 9.04
N GLN A 171 2.85 0.61 9.01
CA GLN A 171 3.42 1.44 10.06
C GLN A 171 2.62 2.73 10.32
N LEU A 172 2.10 3.38 9.27
CA LEU A 172 1.29 4.59 9.39
C LEU A 172 -0.08 4.31 10.02
N VAL A 173 -0.63 3.13 9.77
CA VAL A 173 -1.91 2.71 10.32
C VAL A 173 -1.76 2.41 11.81
N ASP A 174 -0.71 1.66 12.17
CA ASP A 174 -0.36 1.37 13.55
C ASP A 174 -0.09 2.69 14.32
N ASP A 175 0.68 3.62 13.74
CA ASP A 175 0.93 4.97 14.28
C ASP A 175 -0.38 5.76 14.51
N TRP A 176 -1.26 5.81 13.51
CA TRP A 176 -2.55 6.48 13.64
C TRP A 176 -3.39 5.87 14.76
N GLU A 177 -3.40 4.54 14.89
CA GLU A 177 -4.13 3.85 15.95
C GLU A 177 -3.55 4.16 17.33
N PHE A 178 -2.23 4.07 17.50
CA PHE A 178 -1.57 4.39 18.77
C PHE A 178 -1.91 5.81 19.23
N VAL A 179 -1.77 6.80 18.35
CA VAL A 179 -2.01 8.20 18.72
C VAL A 179 -3.49 8.49 18.84
N THR A 180 -4.26 8.25 17.78
CA THR A 180 -5.64 8.73 17.67
C THR A 180 -6.61 7.89 18.49
N GLN A 181 -6.47 6.57 18.48
CA GLN A 181 -7.38 5.68 19.21
C GLN A 181 -6.89 5.48 20.65
N LEU A 182 -5.64 5.03 20.82
CA LEU A 182 -5.12 4.64 22.14
C LEU A 182 -4.57 5.81 22.96
N GLY A 183 -4.34 6.98 22.34
CA GLY A 183 -3.79 8.14 23.04
C GLY A 183 -2.34 7.96 23.51
N LYS A 184 -1.62 7.00 22.94
CA LYS A 184 -0.21 6.74 23.21
C LYS A 184 0.63 7.61 22.29
N LEU A 185 1.64 8.27 22.84
CA LEU A 185 2.46 9.24 22.11
C LEU A 185 3.88 8.71 21.96
N VAL A 186 4.53 9.09 20.87
CA VAL A 186 5.96 8.85 20.69
C VAL A 186 6.71 9.66 21.74
N LYS A 187 7.61 9.02 22.49
CA LYS A 187 8.47 9.72 23.45
C LYS A 187 9.45 10.63 22.72
N LEU A 188 9.53 11.88 23.17
CA LEU A 188 10.45 12.90 22.64
C LEU A 188 11.53 13.23 23.70
N PRO A 189 12.75 13.63 23.28
CA PRO A 189 13.24 13.60 21.91
C PRO A 189 13.42 12.17 21.40
N ARG A 190 13.12 11.93 20.12
CA ARG A 190 13.16 10.62 19.48
C ARG A 190 14.58 10.30 19.01
N SER A 191 15.04 9.06 19.18
CA SER A 191 16.33 8.59 18.69
C SER A 191 16.20 7.33 17.80
N PRO A 192 16.58 7.38 16.51
CA PRO A 192 17.17 8.52 15.81
C PRO A 192 16.14 9.63 15.49
N THR A 193 16.61 10.87 15.43
CA THR A 193 15.83 12.04 14.97
C THR A 193 15.69 12.06 13.45
N VAL A 194 14.83 12.92 12.90
CA VAL A 194 14.76 13.16 11.45
C VAL A 194 16.12 13.61 10.91
N ASP A 195 16.82 14.49 11.62
CA ASP A 195 18.16 14.93 11.25
C ASP A 195 19.15 13.77 11.18
N ASP A 196 19.14 12.88 12.17
CA ASP A 196 19.98 11.68 12.19
C ASP A 196 19.66 10.74 11.02
N ILE A 197 18.38 10.50 10.76
CA ILE A 197 17.91 9.61 9.69
C ILE A 197 18.35 10.13 8.32
N LEU A 198 18.14 11.43 8.08
CA LEU A 198 18.51 12.10 6.84
C LEU A 198 20.04 12.13 6.65
N THR A 199 20.80 12.30 7.72
CA THR A 199 22.27 12.22 7.70
C THR A 199 22.73 10.79 7.37
N LYS A 200 22.17 9.78 8.03
CA LYS A 200 22.44 8.35 7.75
C LYS A 200 22.10 7.98 6.30
N TYR A 201 21.04 8.56 5.73
CA TYR A 201 20.72 8.37 4.31
C TYR A 201 21.80 8.94 3.39
N LEU A 202 22.31 10.14 3.67
CA LEU A 202 23.39 10.74 2.87
C LEU A 202 24.66 9.88 2.95
N GLU A 203 25.04 9.41 4.14
CA GLU A 203 26.17 8.49 4.31
C GLU A 203 25.98 7.17 3.55
N TYR A 204 24.76 6.63 3.55
CA TYR A 204 24.42 5.46 2.75
C TYR A 204 24.62 5.69 1.25
N ARG A 205 24.23 6.87 0.74
CA ARG A 205 24.43 7.24 -0.68
C ARG A 205 25.92 7.40 -1.02
N VAL A 206 26.72 8.02 -0.14
CA VAL A 206 28.19 8.11 -0.30
C VAL A 206 28.79 6.72 -0.53
N LYS A 207 28.45 5.77 0.35
CA LYS A 207 29.00 4.41 0.33
C LYS A 207 28.56 3.62 -0.90
N LYS A 208 27.36 3.89 -1.42
CA LYS A 208 26.80 3.18 -2.57
C LYS A 208 27.34 3.72 -3.91
N ASP A 209 27.46 5.03 -4.05
CA ASP A 209 27.77 5.69 -5.34
C ASP A 209 29.23 6.16 -5.43
N ASN A 210 30.06 5.95 -4.40
CA ASN A 210 31.41 6.50 -4.23
C ASN A 210 31.51 8.04 -4.26
N LYS A 211 30.39 8.77 -4.41
CA LYS A 211 30.31 10.24 -4.37
C LYS A 211 28.92 10.70 -3.89
N ILE A 212 28.86 11.80 -3.14
CA ILE A 212 27.59 12.51 -2.90
C ILE A 212 27.16 13.17 -4.19
N SER A 213 25.97 12.85 -4.68
CA SER A 213 25.33 13.71 -5.68
C SER A 213 24.85 14.97 -4.98
N ASP A 214 25.33 16.15 -5.39
CA ASP A 214 24.91 17.45 -4.82
C ASP A 214 23.38 17.57 -4.75
N SER A 215 22.69 17.01 -5.76
CA SER A 215 21.23 16.91 -5.79
C SER A 215 20.61 16.14 -4.61
N CYS A 216 21.25 15.08 -4.10
CA CYS A 216 20.74 14.34 -2.94
C CYS A 216 20.84 15.19 -1.68
N ALA A 217 21.95 15.91 -1.49
CA ALA A 217 22.14 16.79 -0.34
C ALA A 217 21.11 17.94 -0.35
N GLU A 218 20.86 18.54 -1.52
CA GLU A 218 19.84 19.57 -1.69
C GLU A 218 18.43 19.05 -1.39
N VAL A 219 18.05 17.88 -1.92
CA VAL A 219 16.74 17.26 -1.64
C VAL A 219 16.59 16.97 -0.15
N THR A 220 17.61 16.42 0.50
CA THR A 220 17.58 16.12 1.94
C THR A 220 17.47 17.39 2.78
N LYS A 221 18.20 18.46 2.42
CA LYS A 221 18.09 19.77 3.06
C LYS A 221 16.70 20.36 2.88
N GLY A 222 16.15 20.32 1.67
CA GLY A 222 14.79 20.78 1.38
C GLY A 222 13.74 20.00 2.16
N LEU A 223 13.87 18.68 2.24
CA LEU A 223 12.97 17.81 3.00
C LEU A 223 13.00 18.13 4.50
N ARG A 224 14.18 18.42 5.07
CA ARG A 224 14.34 18.87 6.46
C ARG A 224 13.62 20.18 6.72
N CYS A 225 13.93 21.22 5.93
CA CYS A 225 13.29 22.53 6.07
C CYS A 225 11.77 22.45 5.89
N TYR A 226 11.32 21.57 5.00
CA TYR A 226 9.90 21.34 4.78
C TYR A 226 9.25 20.64 5.97
N PHE A 227 9.89 19.61 6.52
CA PHE A 227 9.43 18.90 7.70
C PHE A 227 9.23 19.86 8.88
N ASP A 228 10.20 20.74 9.15
CA ASP A 228 10.12 21.71 10.26
C ASP A 228 8.89 22.62 10.17
N LYS A 229 8.54 23.05 8.96
CA LYS A 229 7.36 23.90 8.71
C LYS A 229 6.06 23.11 8.67
N ALA A 230 6.09 21.91 8.07
CA ALA A 230 4.91 21.07 7.88
C ALA A 230 4.45 20.41 9.17
N LEU A 231 5.36 20.12 10.10
CA LEU A 231 5.04 19.40 11.33
C LEU A 231 3.89 20.06 12.11
N PRO A 232 4.00 21.31 12.59
CA PRO A 232 2.90 21.96 13.32
C PRO A 232 1.68 22.26 12.44
N ALA A 233 1.88 22.41 11.12
CA ALA A 233 0.82 22.81 10.21
C ALA A 233 -0.12 21.65 9.84
N MET A 234 0.40 20.43 9.65
CA MET A 234 -0.39 19.34 9.05
C MET A 234 0.00 17.90 9.42
N LEU A 235 1.12 17.67 10.13
CA LEU A 235 1.59 16.30 10.39
C LEU A 235 1.25 15.77 11.80
N LEU A 236 0.90 16.66 12.73
CA LEU A 236 0.51 16.30 14.10
C LEU A 236 -0.99 16.01 14.21
N TYR A 237 -1.33 14.90 14.86
CA TYR A 237 -2.70 14.64 15.30
C TYR A 237 -3.07 15.57 16.47
N LYS A 238 -4.38 15.73 16.70
CA LYS A 238 -4.88 16.62 17.78
C LYS A 238 -4.30 16.29 19.16
N LYS A 239 -4.07 15.00 19.45
CA LYS A 239 -3.53 14.52 20.73
C LYS A 239 -2.04 14.85 20.94
N GLU A 240 -1.28 15.09 19.87
CA GLU A 240 0.16 15.41 19.93
C GLU A 240 0.42 16.92 20.11
N GLN A 241 -0.59 17.77 19.91
CA GLN A 241 -0.45 19.23 19.92
C GLN A 241 0.07 19.78 21.26
N LYS A 242 -0.32 19.14 22.38
CA LYS A 242 0.19 19.51 23.70
C LYS A 242 1.68 19.20 23.83
N GLN A 243 2.08 17.98 23.48
CA GLN A 243 3.47 17.54 23.52
C GLN A 243 4.37 18.44 22.66
N TYR A 244 3.91 18.82 21.46
CA TYR A 244 4.64 19.74 20.59
C TYR A 244 4.94 21.08 21.27
N LYS A 245 3.95 21.71 21.92
CA LYS A 245 4.13 22.99 22.61
C LYS A 245 5.09 22.89 23.82
N GLU A 246 5.18 21.72 24.43
CA GLU A 246 6.04 21.48 25.59
C GLU A 246 7.50 21.23 25.18
N GLU A 247 7.72 20.52 24.08
CA GLU A 247 9.04 20.11 23.58
C GLU A 247 9.68 21.15 22.65
N ILE A 248 8.89 21.77 21.76
CA ILE A 248 9.39 22.78 20.82
C ILE A 248 9.24 24.17 21.44
N LYS A 249 10.35 24.69 21.97
CA LYS A 249 10.46 26.02 22.57
C LYS A 249 11.61 26.79 21.93
N GLY A 250 11.41 28.10 21.75
CA GLY A 250 12.43 28.98 21.17
C GLY A 250 12.75 28.58 19.72
N ASP A 251 14.04 28.45 19.40
CA ASP A 251 14.56 28.19 18.05
C ASP A 251 14.93 26.71 17.82
N VAL A 252 14.29 25.79 18.54
CA VAL A 252 14.52 24.35 18.36
C VAL A 252 13.80 23.86 17.11
N SER A 253 14.57 23.37 16.14
CA SER A 253 14.02 22.76 14.92
C SER A 253 13.31 21.44 15.23
N PRO A 254 12.07 21.22 14.74
CA PRO A 254 11.40 19.94 14.94
C PRO A 254 12.15 18.72 14.41
N SER A 255 12.96 18.86 13.35
CA SER A 255 13.76 17.77 12.79
C SER A 255 14.81 17.20 13.76
N THR A 256 15.22 17.97 14.77
CA THR A 256 16.17 17.52 15.80
C THR A 256 15.50 16.90 17.02
N VAL A 257 14.16 16.83 17.05
CA VAL A 257 13.38 16.32 18.18
C VAL A 257 12.51 15.13 17.77
N TYR A 258 11.85 15.22 16.62
CA TYR A 258 10.97 14.18 16.09
C TYR A 258 11.75 13.15 15.28
N GLY A 259 11.14 11.98 15.00
CA GLY A 259 11.80 10.87 14.30
C GLY A 259 11.03 10.34 13.09
N ALA A 260 11.25 9.06 12.80
CA ALA A 260 10.83 8.42 11.55
C ALA A 260 9.31 8.38 11.38
N GLU A 261 8.57 8.26 12.48
CA GLU A 261 7.11 8.18 12.51
C GLU A 261 6.49 9.41 11.84
N HIS A 262 6.88 10.61 12.31
CA HIS A 262 6.40 11.88 11.78
C HIS A 262 6.97 12.18 10.40
N LEU A 263 8.23 11.81 10.13
CA LEU A 263 8.80 11.94 8.79
C LEU A 263 8.02 11.11 7.76
N LEU A 264 7.57 9.91 8.13
CA LEU A 264 6.79 9.06 7.23
C LEU A 264 5.42 9.68 6.93
N ARG A 265 4.79 10.36 7.88
CA ARG A 265 3.54 11.12 7.63
C ARG A 265 3.75 12.22 6.59
N LEU A 266 4.91 12.86 6.55
CA LEU A 266 5.23 13.83 5.50
C LEU A 266 5.20 13.19 4.11
N PHE A 267 5.74 11.98 3.94
CA PHE A 267 5.70 11.28 2.65
C PHE A 267 4.29 10.98 2.14
N VAL A 268 3.30 10.87 3.02
CA VAL A 268 1.88 10.74 2.64
C VAL A 268 1.30 12.06 2.12
N LYS A 269 1.82 13.19 2.60
CA LYS A 269 1.38 14.54 2.23
C LYS A 269 2.10 15.11 1.01
N LEU A 270 3.34 14.69 0.76
CA LEU A 270 4.14 15.20 -0.36
C LEU A 270 3.45 15.16 -1.73
N PRO A 271 2.71 14.12 -2.14
CA PRO A 271 2.07 14.10 -3.45
C PRO A 271 1.07 15.24 -3.67
N GLU A 272 0.22 15.50 -2.67
CA GLU A 272 -0.76 16.60 -2.68
C GLU A 272 -0.07 17.97 -2.72
N LEU A 273 1.07 18.08 -2.04
CA LEU A 273 1.84 19.31 -1.99
C LEU A 273 2.58 19.56 -3.29
N LEU A 274 3.18 18.52 -3.87
CA LEU A 274 3.93 18.61 -5.13
C LEU A 274 3.02 18.93 -6.31
N SER A 275 1.75 18.52 -6.30
CA SER A 275 0.81 18.86 -7.37
C SER A 275 0.41 20.34 -7.39
N SER A 276 0.61 21.05 -6.27
CA SER A 276 0.42 22.50 -6.20
C SER A 276 1.62 23.31 -6.69
N VAL A 277 2.79 22.69 -6.89
CA VAL A 277 4.01 23.39 -7.31
C VAL A 277 4.12 23.39 -8.83
N ASN A 278 4.30 24.58 -9.41
CA ASN A 278 4.56 24.74 -10.84
C ASN A 278 6.03 24.39 -11.16
N MET A 279 6.33 23.10 -11.31
CA MET A 279 7.65 22.57 -11.67
C MET A 279 7.64 21.96 -13.07
N GLU A 280 8.79 21.99 -13.75
CA GLU A 280 8.98 21.22 -14.98
C GLU A 280 8.87 19.71 -14.71
N GLU A 281 8.24 18.97 -15.62
CA GLU A 281 7.89 17.56 -15.45
C GLU A 281 9.14 16.68 -15.19
N ASP A 282 10.24 16.91 -15.91
CA ASP A 282 11.49 16.19 -15.71
C ASP A 282 12.13 16.44 -14.34
N ALA A 283 12.04 17.68 -13.84
CA ALA A 283 12.54 18.05 -12.52
C ALA A 283 11.69 17.40 -11.42
N LEU A 284 10.36 17.43 -11.59
CA LEU A 284 9.41 16.77 -10.68
C LEU A 284 9.65 15.26 -10.64
N ASN A 285 9.80 14.61 -11.79
CA ASN A 285 10.08 13.18 -11.89
C ASN A 285 11.41 12.81 -11.19
N LYS A 286 12.48 13.59 -11.40
CA LYS A 286 13.77 13.40 -10.70
C LYS A 286 13.61 13.54 -9.19
N LEU A 287 12.87 14.54 -8.72
CA LEU A 287 12.58 14.74 -7.30
C LEU A 287 11.80 13.55 -6.71
N GLN A 288 10.74 13.10 -7.37
CA GLN A 288 9.94 11.95 -6.95
C GLN A 288 10.78 10.67 -6.85
N GLN A 289 11.71 10.43 -7.79
CA GLN A 289 12.62 9.29 -7.72
C GLN A 289 13.55 9.35 -6.49
N LYS A 290 14.06 10.54 -6.15
CA LYS A 290 14.88 10.72 -4.94
C LYS A 290 14.08 10.50 -3.66
N LEU A 291 12.85 11.01 -3.61
CA LEU A 291 11.93 10.78 -2.49
C LEU A 291 11.59 9.28 -2.33
N LEU A 292 11.37 8.56 -3.44
CA LEU A 292 11.17 7.11 -3.43
C LEU A 292 12.40 6.35 -2.93
N ASP A 293 13.61 6.79 -3.27
CA ASP A 293 14.85 6.17 -2.76
C ASP A 293 14.97 6.34 -1.24
N ILE A 294 14.61 7.51 -0.70
CA ILE A 294 14.55 7.73 0.75
C ILE A 294 13.49 6.82 1.40
N LEU A 295 12.29 6.68 0.82
CA LEU A 295 11.28 5.74 1.31
C LEU A 295 11.79 4.29 1.33
N LYS A 296 12.50 3.86 0.29
CA LYS A 296 13.12 2.52 0.25
C LYS A 296 14.21 2.38 1.31
N PHE A 297 14.98 3.43 1.59
CA PHE A 297 15.95 3.44 2.68
C PHE A 297 15.27 3.31 4.06
N LEU A 298 14.17 4.03 4.30
CA LEU A 298 13.37 3.88 5.52
C LEU A 298 12.84 2.46 5.67
N GLN A 299 12.32 1.88 4.59
CA GLN A 299 11.80 0.51 4.58
C GLN A 299 12.89 -0.52 4.94
N LYS A 300 14.08 -0.40 4.34
CA LYS A 300 15.19 -1.34 4.60
C LYS A 300 15.67 -1.30 6.05
N ASN A 301 15.53 -0.16 6.71
CA ASN A 301 15.96 0.06 8.09
C ASN A 301 14.79 0.17 9.06
N GLN A 302 13.61 -0.34 8.68
CA GLN A 302 12.36 -0.11 9.39
C GLN A 302 12.45 -0.51 10.88
N VAL A 303 13.08 -1.64 11.18
CA VAL A 303 13.26 -2.16 12.56
C VAL A 303 14.08 -1.22 13.45
N HIS A 304 14.99 -0.43 12.87
CA HIS A 304 15.85 0.48 13.62
C HIS A 304 15.28 1.89 13.73
N PHE A 305 14.37 2.27 12.83
CA PHE A 305 13.85 3.64 12.75
C PHE A 305 12.48 3.79 13.39
N PHE A 306 11.63 2.77 13.33
CA PHE A 306 10.25 2.85 13.82
C PHE A 306 10.07 2.04 15.10
N LEU A 307 9.29 2.60 16.03
CA LEU A 307 8.87 1.88 17.22
C LEU A 307 7.78 0.84 16.88
N SER A 308 7.85 -0.32 17.56
CA SER A 308 6.81 -1.35 17.51
C SER A 308 5.61 -1.05 18.42
N ALA A 309 5.79 -0.22 19.44
CA ALA A 309 4.76 0.23 20.35
C ALA A 309 5.12 1.61 20.93
N TYR A 310 4.10 2.40 21.27
CA TYR A 310 4.28 3.70 21.94
C TYR A 310 4.00 3.55 23.44
N ASP A 311 4.71 4.34 24.23
CA ASP A 311 4.47 4.38 25.67
C ASP A 311 3.10 5.04 25.94
N GLY A 312 2.31 4.41 26.81
CA GLY A 312 1.18 5.08 27.44
C GLY A 312 1.73 5.92 28.59
N ASP A 313 1.15 7.10 28.81
CA ASP A 313 1.51 8.05 29.86
C ASP A 313 1.70 7.32 31.22
N SER A 314 2.95 6.95 31.54
CA SER A 314 3.31 6.42 32.85
C SER A 314 3.53 7.63 33.75
N LYS A 315 2.42 8.16 34.27
CA LYS A 315 2.48 9.06 35.42
C LYS A 315 3.26 8.37 36.55
N GLY A 316 4.41 8.95 36.88
CA GLY A 316 5.05 8.94 38.20
C GLY A 316 5.26 7.58 38.87
N ALA A 317 6.42 6.97 38.65
CA ALA A 317 7.08 6.22 39.73
C ALA A 317 8.05 7.18 40.41
N ASP A 318 7.53 7.84 41.45
CA ASP A 318 8.27 8.69 42.37
C ASP A 318 9.46 7.95 42.97
N GLY A 319 10.52 8.72 43.23
CA GLY A 319 11.78 8.20 43.74
C GLY A 319 11.66 7.57 45.13
N ALA A 320 12.44 6.51 45.33
CA ALA A 320 12.94 6.13 46.65
C ALA A 320 14.32 5.48 46.49
N LYS A 321 15.34 6.32 46.29
CA LYS A 321 16.69 6.01 46.80
C LYS A 321 16.71 6.41 48.26
N GLY A 322 17.03 5.47 49.16
CA GLY A 322 17.30 5.83 50.55
C GLY A 322 17.28 4.67 51.54
N LYS A 323 18.22 3.74 51.44
CA LYS A 323 19.19 3.39 52.49
C LYS A 323 20.13 2.30 51.98
#